data_AF-A0A9Q0E6B0-F1
#
_entry.id   AF-A0A9Q0E6B0-F1
#
_cell.length_a   1.000
_cell.length_b   1.000
_cell.length_c   1.000
_cell.angle_alpha   90.00
_cell.angle_beta   90.00
_cell.angle_gamma   90.00
#
_symmetry.space_group_name_H-M   'P 1'
#
loop_
_entity.id
_entity.type
_entity.pdbx_description
1 polymer ?
#
loop_
_entity_poly.entity_id
_entity_poly.type
_entity_poly.pdbx_seq_one_letter_code
_entity_poly.pdbx_strand_id
1 'polypeptide(L)'
;NTAFFGDVALRFPRIVHHYYDRNPDWSGMLRWGLRFCNHTGVFTGGTHQHVLTLMSQELGITEKTADFINPYRTKRDNVLHTAE
;
A
#
# COMPACT_ATOMS: atom_id res chain seq x y z
N ASN A 1 -5.04 -8.55 -8.43
CA ASN A 1 -6.00 -8.49 -7.31
C ASN A 1 -5.55 -7.36 -6.37
N THR A 2 -6.36 -6.31 -6.18
CA THR A 2 -5.99 -5.10 -5.42
C THR A 2 -5.72 -5.38 -3.94
N ALA A 3 -6.55 -6.20 -3.28
CA ALA A 3 -6.38 -6.52 -1.86
C ALA A 3 -5.09 -7.30 -1.61
N PHE A 4 -4.82 -8.31 -2.45
CA PHE A 4 -3.55 -9.07 -2.39
C PHE A 4 -2.34 -8.16 -2.59
N PHE A 5 -2.38 -7.25 -3.56
CA PHE A 5 -1.31 -6.28 -3.76
C PHE A 5 -1.12 -5.37 -2.54
N GLY A 6 -2.22 -4.96 -1.88
CA GLY A 6 -2.16 -4.19 -0.64
C GLY A 6 -1.43 -4.91 0.49
N ASP A 7 -1.68 -6.20 0.67
CA ASP A 7 -0.92 -7.00 1.65
C ASP A 7 0.57 -7.06 1.31
N VAL A 8 0.93 -7.21 0.04
CA VAL A 8 2.35 -7.20 -0.40
C VAL A 8 2.99 -5.83 -0.17
N ALA A 9 2.28 -4.75 -0.52
CA ALA A 9 2.76 -3.37 -0.33
C ALA A 9 3.02 -3.04 1.14
N LEU A 10 2.17 -3.52 2.05
CA LEU A 10 2.37 -3.25 3.47
C LEU A 10 3.46 -4.13 4.09
N ARG A 11 3.61 -5.39 3.64
CA ARG A 11 4.63 -6.32 4.16
C ARG A 11 6.03 -6.09 3.60
N PHE A 12 6.12 -5.60 2.36
CA PHE A 12 7.38 -5.38 1.66
C PHE A 12 7.46 -3.97 1.05
N PRO A 13 7.27 -2.90 1.85
CA PRO A 13 7.09 -1.54 1.33
C PRO A 13 8.30 -1.09 0.51
N ARG A 14 9.53 -1.45 0.90
CA ARG A 14 10.75 -1.10 0.15
C ARG A 14 10.78 -1.70 -1.26
N ILE A 15 10.47 -2.99 -1.38
CA ILE A 15 10.47 -3.69 -2.67
C ILE A 15 9.35 -3.11 -3.53
N VAL A 16 8.18 -2.88 -2.94
CA VAL A 16 7.05 -2.31 -3.69
C VAL A 16 7.35 -0.90 -4.16
N HIS A 17 7.87 0.00 -3.31
CA HIS A 17 8.30 1.33 -3.72
C HIS A 17 9.36 1.28 -4.83
N HIS A 18 10.29 0.32 -4.79
CA HIS A 18 11.29 0.17 -5.84
C HIS A 18 10.67 0.02 -7.24
N TYR A 19 9.62 -0.80 -7.37
CA TYR A 19 8.95 -1.02 -8.66
C TYR A 19 7.83 -0.02 -8.94
N TYR A 20 7.02 0.31 -7.93
CA TYR A 20 5.85 1.18 -8.05
C TYR A 20 6.24 2.60 -8.45
N ASP A 21 7.23 3.19 -7.79
CA ASP A 21 7.62 4.60 -8.03
C ASP A 21 8.31 4.79 -9.39
N ARG A 22 8.82 3.70 -9.99
CA ARG A 22 9.53 3.71 -11.28
C ARG A 22 8.64 3.32 -12.46
N ASN A 23 7.42 2.84 -12.23
CA ASN A 23 6.54 2.35 -13.27
C ASN A 23 5.17 3.08 -13.25
N PRO A 24 4.95 4.06 -14.14
CA PRO A 24 3.72 4.84 -14.14
C PRO A 24 2.47 4.00 -14.43
N ASP A 25 2.58 2.92 -15.22
CA ASP A 25 1.47 2.02 -15.54
C ASP A 25 0.98 1.27 -14.29
N TRP A 26 1.92 0.86 -13.42
CA TRP A 26 1.59 0.25 -12.14
C TRP A 26 0.85 1.22 -11.24
N SER A 27 1.28 2.49 -11.24
CA SER A 27 0.60 3.55 -10.50
C SER A 27 -0.83 3.77 -10.98
N GLY A 28 -1.05 3.79 -12.31
CA GLY A 28 -2.35 3.95 -12.93
C GLY A 28 -3.28 2.76 -12.65
N MET A 29 -2.78 1.54 -12.85
CA MET A 29 -3.55 0.32 -12.62
C MET A 29 -3.97 0.17 -11.15
N LEU A 30 -3.08 0.51 -10.21
CA LEU A 30 -3.41 0.42 -8.78
C LEU A 30 -4.43 1.48 -8.35
N ARG A 31 -4.29 2.73 -8.83
CA ARG A 31 -5.29 3.78 -8.58
C ARG A 31 -6.65 3.39 -9.13
N TRP A 32 -6.70 2.80 -10.33
CA TRP A 32 -7.94 2.28 -10.91
C TRP A 32 -8.53 1.17 -10.05
N GLY A 33 -7.72 0.18 -9.65
CA GLY A 33 -8.16 -0.94 -8.81
C GLY A 33 -8.70 -0.49 -7.45
N LEU A 34 -8.05 0.49 -6.81
CA LEU A 34 -8.51 1.09 -5.56
C LEU A 34 -9.85 1.82 -5.75
N ARG A 35 -9.98 2.61 -6.83
CA ARG A 35 -11.22 3.33 -7.14
C ARG A 35 -12.37 2.36 -7.41
N PHE A 36 -12.13 1.27 -8.14
CA PHE A 36 -13.12 0.23 -8.38
C PHE A 36 -13.60 -0.40 -7.07
N CYS A 37 -12.67 -0.81 -6.19
CA CYS A 37 -13.01 -1.38 -4.89
C CYS A 37 -13.84 -0.43 -4.03
N ASN A 38 -13.47 0.85 -3.98
CA ASN A 38 -14.19 1.86 -3.21
C ASN A 38 -15.56 2.19 -3.81
N HIS A 39 -15.67 2.26 -5.14
CA HIS A 39 -16.93 2.58 -5.81
C HIS A 39 -17.96 1.45 -5.71
N THR A 40 -17.53 0.21 -5.87
CA THR A 40 -18.40 -0.97 -5.78
C THR A 40 -18.69 -1.40 -4.35
N GLY A 41 -17.85 -1.01 -3.39
CA GLY A 41 -17.98 -1.43 -2.00
C GLY A 41 -17.66 -2.91 -1.77
N VAL A 42 -16.95 -3.57 -2.69
CA VAL A 42 -16.66 -5.02 -2.64
C VAL A 42 -15.96 -5.46 -1.34
N PHE A 43 -15.29 -4.55 -0.64
CA PHE A 43 -14.63 -4.82 0.64
C PHE A 43 -15.24 -4.10 1.84
N THR A 44 -16.34 -3.36 1.66
CA THR A 44 -16.97 -2.58 2.74
C THR A 44 -17.31 -3.46 3.95
N GLY A 45 -16.88 -3.05 5.14
CA GLY A 45 -17.11 -3.76 6.40
C GLY A 45 -16.17 -4.95 6.64
N GLY A 46 -15.28 -5.27 5.70
CA GLY A 46 -14.34 -6.38 5.79
C GLY A 46 -12.91 -5.96 6.14
N THR A 47 -12.06 -6.95 6.47
CA THR A 47 -10.63 -6.75 6.77
C THR A 47 -9.87 -6.10 5.61
N HIS A 48 -10.24 -6.43 4.37
CA HIS A 48 -9.60 -5.89 3.18
C HIS A 48 -9.86 -4.39 2.97
N GLN A 49 -10.95 -3.82 3.51
CA GLN A 49 -11.14 -2.37 3.48
C GLN A 49 -9.99 -1.65 4.19
N HIS A 50 -9.62 -2.15 5.37
CA HIS A 50 -8.53 -1.57 6.16
C HIS A 50 -7.16 -1.70 5.44
N VAL A 51 -6.90 -2.87 4.83
CA VAL A 51 -5.69 -3.09 4.02
C VAL A 51 -5.59 -2.07 2.87
N LEU A 52 -6.70 -1.81 2.17
CA LEU A 52 -6.71 -0.83 1.07
C LEU A 52 -6.44 0.59 1.57
N THR A 53 -7.00 0.99 2.72
CA THR A 53 -6.74 2.30 3.34
C THR A 53 -5.28 2.45 3.78
N LEU A 54 -4.69 1.44 4.41
CA LEU A 54 -3.30 1.50 4.81
C LEU A 54 -2.35 1.52 3.60
N MET A 55 -2.62 0.68 2.59
CA MET A 55 -1.83 0.62 1.37
C MET A 55 -1.86 1.97 0.63
N SER A 56 -3.04 2.60 0.51
CA SER A 56 -3.16 3.87 -0.21
C SER A 56 -2.34 4.97 0.45
N GLN A 57 -2.27 4.98 1.78
CA GLN A 57 -1.42 5.89 2.54
C GLN A 57 0.06 5.53 2.38
N GLU A 58 0.44 4.25 2.53
CA GLU A 58 1.85 3.84 2.43
C GLU A 58 2.47 4.25 1.08
N LEU A 59 1.73 4.02 -0.01
CA LEU A 59 2.15 4.33 -1.39
C LEU A 59 1.94 5.81 -1.79
N GLY A 60 1.48 6.66 -0.88
CA GLY A 60 1.25 8.08 -1.16
C GLY A 60 0.16 8.36 -2.20
N ILE A 61 -0.79 7.43 -2.37
CA ILE A 61 -1.98 7.63 -3.21
C ILE A 61 -2.97 8.55 -2.50
N THR A 62 -3.09 8.38 -1.19
CA THR A 62 -3.84 9.25 -0.28
C THR A 62 -2.89 9.86 0.74
N GLU A 63 -3.26 11.01 1.30
CA GLU A 63 -2.51 11.63 2.39
C GLU A 63 -2.40 10.68 3.59
N LYS A 64 -1.22 10.65 4.22
CA LYS A 64 -0.98 9.88 5.45
C LYS A 64 -1.63 10.60 6.62
N THR A 65 -2.45 9.90 7.39
CA THR A 65 -2.99 10.45 8.65
C THR A 65 -1.87 10.59 9.68
N ALA A 66 -2.05 11.49 10.66
CA ALA A 66 -1.03 11.75 11.69
C ALA A 66 -0.71 10.50 12.54
N ASP A 67 -1.68 9.60 12.66
CA ASP A 67 -1.62 8.32 13.38
C ASP A 67 -1.32 7.13 12.46
N PHE A 68 -0.94 7.37 11.20
CA PHE A 68 -0.63 6.30 10.26
C PHE A 68 0.53 5.43 10.77
N ILE A 69 0.24 4.15 10.97
CA ILE A 69 1.22 3.12 11.31
C ILE A 69 1.00 1.92 10.39
N ASN A 70 2.03 1.53 9.64
CA ASN A 70 2.01 0.26 8.93
C ASN A 70 2.27 -0.89 9.92
N PRO A 71 1.28 -1.75 10.22
CA PRO A 71 1.40 -2.77 11.27
C PRO A 71 2.42 -3.88 10.93
N TYR A 72 2.80 -4.01 9.66
CA TYR A 72 3.77 -5.00 9.21
C TYR A 72 5.21 -4.48 9.19
N ARG A 73 5.43 -3.20 9.50
CA ARG A 73 6.77 -2.62 9.54
C ARG A 73 7.59 -3.27 10.66
N THR A 74 8.71 -3.88 10.28
CA THR A 74 9.61 -4.57 11.23
C THR A 74 10.91 -3.80 11.44
N LYS A 75 11.63 -4.07 12.54
CA LYS A 75 12.98 -3.50 12.76
C LYS A 75 13.96 -3.79 11.60
N ARG A 76 13.78 -4.90 10.87
CA ARG A 76 14.64 -5.28 9.73
C ARG A 76 14.50 -4.32 8.55
N ASP A 77 13.35 -3.68 8.39
CA ASP A 77 13.14 -2.64 7.36
C ASP A 77 14.05 -1.41 7.61
N ASN A 78 14.41 -1.17 8.89
CA ASN A 78 15.29 -0.08 9.32
C ASN A 78 16.79 -0.42 9.24
N VAL A 79 17.20 -1.70 9.19
CA VAL A 79 18.63 -2.09 9.21
C VAL A 79 19.28 -1.92 7.82
N LEU A 80 18.51 -2.09 6.76
CA LEU A 80 18.93 -1.77 5.39
C LEU A 80 19.00 -0.25 5.12
N HIS A 81 18.92 0.61 6.15
CA HIS A 81 19.13 2.07 6.05
C HIS A 81 20.58 2.47 6.34
N THR A 82 21.36 1.60 7.01
CA THR A 82 22.76 1.83 7.41
C THR A 82 23.80 1.24 6.45
N ALA A 83 23.37 0.72 5.30
CA ALA A 83 24.25 0.06 4.33
C ALA A 83 24.44 0.86 3.03
N GLU A 84 24.02 2.13 2.99
CA GLU A 84 24.30 3.09 1.91
C GLU A 84 25.22 4.21 2.42
#